data_AF-A0A3N9NJ19-F1
#
_entry.id   AF-A0A3N9NJ19-F1
#
_cell.length_a   1.000
_cell.length_b   1.000
_cell.length_c   1.000
_cell.angle_alpha   90.00
_cell.angle_beta   90.00
_cell.angle_gamma   90.00
#
_symmetry.space_group_name_H-M   'P 1'
#
loop_
_entity.id
_entity.type
_entity.pdbx_description
1 polymer ?
#
loop_
_entity_poly.entity_id
_entity_poly.type
_entity_poly.pdbx_seq_one_letter_code
_entity_poly.pdbx_strand_id
1 'polypeptide(L)'
;MKALSEYPYLCGSLVLLLVFTVTFIRVKRFRRVMVLGGLASALYSLAAVFFVPEYWQPVLVIKIPVGLEDMLFSFANGGIVLFISLWSVRDTIQVRYSLGMLTGKFLFCTLLSAVLCYVLRMAGMPVMTCCLFAMLVLGMVLLAKNRCYWPFAIRGALGFTMLYVLVTGMLSLKFPLFHNQWTMKNLWGYRFLSFPVEEYLWAFGFGAVFPLIMAFSLGITFTIRNDARQ
;
A
#
# COMPACT_ATOMS: atom_id res chain seq x y z
N MET A 1 13.92 -15.05 -25.28
CA MET A 1 13.12 -14.48 -24.18
C MET A 1 13.45 -15.25 -22.92
N LYS A 2 13.95 -14.58 -21.88
CA LYS A 2 14.04 -15.19 -20.55
C LYS A 2 12.64 -15.58 -20.09
N ALA A 3 12.50 -16.76 -19.50
CA ALA A 3 11.19 -17.23 -19.05
C ALA A 3 10.70 -16.37 -17.87
N LEU A 4 9.38 -16.24 -17.71
CA LEU A 4 8.76 -15.52 -16.58
C LEU A 4 9.25 -16.04 -15.21
N SER A 5 9.81 -17.26 -15.18
CA SER A 5 10.46 -17.89 -14.04
C SER A 5 11.72 -17.19 -13.53
N GLU A 6 12.27 -16.22 -14.27
CA GLU A 6 13.42 -15.41 -13.82
C GLU A 6 13.03 -14.10 -13.14
N TYR A 7 11.75 -13.71 -13.17
CA TYR A 7 11.28 -12.40 -12.70
C TYR A 7 10.20 -12.55 -11.60
N PRO A 8 10.59 -12.93 -10.37
CA PRO A 8 9.63 -13.12 -9.28
C PRO A 8 8.87 -11.84 -8.93
N TYR A 9 9.52 -10.67 -9.01
CA TYR A 9 8.87 -9.39 -8.72
C TYR A 9 7.77 -9.08 -9.75
N LEU A 10 8.07 -9.18 -11.05
CA LEU A 10 7.05 -9.04 -12.09
C LEU A 10 5.91 -10.05 -11.90
N CYS A 11 6.23 -11.31 -11.60
CA CYS A 11 5.21 -12.34 -11.35
C CYS A 11 4.29 -11.95 -10.19
N GLY A 12 4.85 -11.42 -9.09
CA GLY A 12 4.09 -10.89 -7.97
C GLY A 12 3.20 -9.71 -8.34
N SER A 13 3.75 -8.72 -9.04
CA SER A 13 3.01 -7.56 -9.53
C SER A 13 1.86 -7.96 -10.44
N LEU A 14 2.04 -8.96 -11.31
CA LEU A 14 0.99 -9.48 -12.19
C LEU A 14 -0.09 -10.25 -11.44
N VAL A 15 0.25 -11.04 -10.42
CA VAL A 15 -0.73 -11.70 -9.55
C VAL A 15 -1.59 -10.68 -8.83
N LEU A 16 -0.98 -9.64 -8.26
CA LEU A 16 -1.72 -8.55 -7.62
C LEU A 16 -2.58 -7.79 -8.63
N LEU A 17 -2.06 -7.49 -9.82
CA LEU A 17 -2.84 -6.85 -10.88
C LEU A 17 -4.02 -7.72 -11.33
N LEU A 18 -3.88 -9.04 -11.35
CA LEU A 18 -4.98 -9.96 -11.62
C LEU A 18 -6.05 -9.88 -10.53
N VAL A 19 -5.67 -9.88 -9.25
CA VAL A 19 -6.60 -9.70 -8.12
C VAL A 19 -7.34 -8.37 -8.24
N PHE A 20 -6.61 -7.28 -8.53
CA PHE A 20 -7.20 -5.97 -8.82
C PHE A 20 -8.18 -6.04 -9.99
N THR A 21 -7.81 -6.66 -11.10
CA THR A 21 -8.61 -6.71 -12.33
C THR A 21 -9.89 -7.51 -12.13
N VAL A 22 -9.80 -8.67 -11.47
CA VAL A 22 -10.95 -9.52 -11.15
C VAL A 22 -11.92 -8.77 -10.23
N THR A 23 -11.42 -8.14 -9.16
CA THR A 23 -12.26 -7.36 -8.23
C THR A 23 -12.88 -6.14 -8.94
N PHE A 24 -12.11 -5.43 -9.76
CA PHE A 24 -12.58 -4.30 -10.56
C PHE A 24 -13.71 -4.69 -11.52
N ILE A 25 -13.58 -5.81 -12.24
CA ILE A 25 -14.61 -6.29 -13.17
C ILE A 25 -15.87 -6.68 -12.41
N ARG A 26 -15.73 -7.45 -11.32
CA ARG A 26 -16.86 -8.00 -10.55
C ARG A 26 -17.61 -6.95 -9.74
N VAL A 27 -16.92 -5.94 -9.22
CA VAL A 27 -17.51 -4.99 -8.27
C VAL A 27 -17.57 -3.58 -8.85
N LYS A 28 -18.59 -3.35 -9.68
CA LYS A 28 -18.78 -2.09 -10.42
C LYS A 28 -18.81 -0.84 -9.51
N ARG A 29 -19.38 -0.96 -8.30
CA ARG A 29 -19.55 0.16 -7.36
C ARG A 29 -18.23 0.80 -6.91
N PHE A 30 -17.16 0.01 -6.79
CA PHE A 30 -15.88 0.50 -6.26
C PHE A 30 -14.87 0.92 -7.34
N ARG A 31 -15.18 0.69 -8.62
CA ARG A 31 -14.25 0.92 -9.75
C ARG A 31 -13.58 2.29 -9.71
N ARG A 32 -14.37 3.35 -9.51
CA ARG A 32 -13.83 4.72 -9.49
C ARG A 32 -12.87 4.95 -8.32
N VAL A 33 -13.23 4.50 -7.12
CA VAL A 33 -12.37 4.61 -5.93
C VAL A 33 -11.10 3.77 -6.10
N MET A 34 -11.23 2.54 -6.60
CA MET A 34 -10.10 1.66 -6.86
C MET A 34 -9.12 2.25 -7.87
N VAL A 35 -9.61 2.82 -8.98
CA VAL A 35 -8.73 3.46 -9.98
C VAL A 35 -8.07 4.70 -9.42
N LEU A 36 -8.79 5.55 -8.67
CA LEU A 36 -8.19 6.73 -8.04
C LEU A 36 -7.13 6.33 -7.01
N GLY A 37 -7.39 5.31 -6.20
CA GLY A 37 -6.41 4.75 -5.26
C GLY A 37 -5.21 4.13 -5.96
N GLY A 38 -5.43 3.38 -7.03
CA GLY A 38 -4.36 2.79 -7.82
C GLY A 38 -3.48 3.86 -8.45
N LEU A 39 -4.06 4.88 -9.10
CA LEU A 39 -3.31 6.00 -9.69
C LEU A 39 -2.55 6.80 -8.63
N ALA A 40 -3.18 7.08 -7.49
CA ALA A 40 -2.51 7.80 -6.39
C ALA A 40 -1.35 6.98 -5.82
N SER A 41 -1.54 5.68 -5.61
CA SER A 41 -0.48 4.80 -5.12
C SER A 41 0.63 4.59 -6.16
N ALA A 42 0.30 4.56 -7.46
CA ALA A 42 1.29 4.43 -8.52
C ALA A 42 2.33 5.55 -8.49
N LEU A 43 1.97 6.76 -8.03
CA LEU A 43 2.93 7.85 -7.83
C LEU A 43 3.99 7.51 -6.76
N TYR A 44 3.65 6.68 -5.77
CA TYR A 44 4.63 6.20 -4.79
C TYR A 44 5.64 5.20 -5.36
N SER A 45 5.44 4.66 -6.57
CA SER A 45 6.49 3.89 -7.26
C SER A 45 7.74 4.72 -7.51
N LEU A 46 7.61 6.05 -7.65
CA LEU A 46 8.76 6.96 -7.77
C LEU A 46 9.66 6.92 -6.55
N ALA A 47 9.13 6.53 -5.38
CA ALA A 47 9.94 6.38 -4.18
C ALA A 47 10.87 5.15 -4.25
N ALA A 48 10.68 4.22 -5.19
CA ALA A 48 11.50 3.01 -5.34
C ALA A 48 13.00 3.32 -5.44
N VAL A 49 13.37 4.48 -6.00
CA VAL A 49 14.75 4.97 -6.09
C VAL A 49 15.45 5.10 -4.73
N PHE A 50 14.70 5.27 -3.64
CA PHE A 50 15.25 5.34 -2.28
C PHE A 50 15.32 3.96 -1.61
N PHE A 51 14.53 2.99 -2.07
CA PHE A 51 14.46 1.65 -1.51
C PHE A 51 15.39 0.66 -2.24
N VAL A 52 15.70 0.88 -3.51
CA VAL A 52 16.59 0.02 -4.28
C VAL A 52 17.97 0.70 -4.40
N PRO A 53 19.08 0.07 -3.99
CA PRO A 53 19.22 -1.30 -3.45
C PRO A 53 19.19 -1.38 -1.92
N GLU A 54 18.94 -0.26 -1.22
CA GLU A 54 19.14 -0.17 0.23
C GLU A 54 18.26 -1.13 1.03
N TYR A 55 16.96 -1.14 0.76
CA TYR A 55 15.99 -2.01 1.40
C TYR A 55 16.00 -3.41 0.78
N TRP A 56 16.01 -3.45 -0.55
CA TRP A 56 15.86 -4.68 -1.32
C TRP A 56 16.39 -4.52 -2.75
N GLN A 57 16.61 -5.64 -3.43
CA GLN A 57 17.25 -5.74 -4.74
C GLN A 57 16.46 -6.70 -5.65
N PRO A 58 15.37 -6.23 -6.29
CA PRO A 58 14.59 -7.05 -7.18
C PRO A 58 15.31 -7.37 -8.50
N VAL A 59 14.95 -8.51 -9.08
CA VAL A 59 15.29 -8.81 -10.48
C VAL A 59 14.26 -8.14 -11.38
N LEU A 60 14.65 -7.04 -12.03
CA LEU A 60 13.81 -6.26 -12.93
C LEU A 60 13.97 -6.71 -14.39
N VAL A 61 12.88 -6.64 -15.18
CA VAL A 61 12.91 -6.83 -16.63
C VAL A 61 13.79 -5.78 -17.29
N ILE A 62 13.60 -4.52 -16.89
CA ILE A 62 14.40 -3.37 -17.33
C ILE A 62 15.04 -2.76 -16.09
N LYS A 63 16.37 -2.67 -16.08
CA LYS A 63 17.14 -2.10 -14.96
C LYS A 63 17.14 -0.57 -14.99
N ILE A 64 16.00 0.02 -14.66
CA ILE A 64 15.82 1.47 -14.49
C ILE A 64 15.48 1.79 -13.03
N PRO A 65 15.69 3.03 -12.55
CA PRO A 65 15.48 3.38 -11.14
C PRO A 65 14.05 3.17 -10.64
N VAL A 66 13.06 3.32 -11.53
CA VAL A 66 11.65 3.03 -11.27
C VAL A 66 11.18 2.09 -12.36
N GLY A 67 11.00 0.82 -12.03
CA GLY A 67 10.58 -0.22 -12.96
C GLY A 67 9.09 -0.18 -13.27
N LEU A 68 8.72 -0.86 -14.36
CA LEU A 68 7.30 -1.11 -14.67
C LEU A 68 6.65 -1.93 -13.54
N GLU A 69 7.41 -2.85 -12.97
CA GLU A 69 7.01 -3.71 -11.86
C GLU A 69 6.61 -2.90 -10.63
N ASP A 70 7.33 -1.80 -10.33
CA ASP A 70 7.02 -0.88 -9.23
C ASP A 70 5.70 -0.18 -9.46
N MET A 71 5.49 0.34 -10.67
CA MET A 71 4.22 1.01 -11.03
C MET A 71 3.04 0.05 -10.94
N LEU A 72 3.17 -1.17 -11.49
CA LEU A 72 2.11 -2.19 -11.47
C LEU A 72 1.80 -2.65 -10.05
N PHE A 73 2.84 -2.92 -9.25
CA PHE A 73 2.72 -3.29 -7.85
C PHE A 73 2.00 -2.21 -7.06
N SER A 74 2.48 -0.96 -7.15
CA SER A 74 1.88 0.16 -6.44
C SER A 74 0.45 0.42 -6.88
N PHE A 75 0.16 0.39 -8.19
CA PHE A 75 -1.19 0.58 -8.71
C PHE A 75 -2.16 -0.48 -8.19
N ALA A 76 -1.81 -1.76 -8.32
CA ALA A 76 -2.67 -2.86 -7.91
C ALA A 76 -2.96 -2.78 -6.40
N ASN A 77 -1.92 -2.59 -5.58
CA ASN A 77 -2.06 -2.52 -4.13
C ASN A 77 -2.92 -1.33 -3.67
N GLY A 78 -2.72 -0.14 -4.26
CA GLY A 78 -3.52 1.05 -3.93
C GLY A 78 -5.01 0.86 -4.22
N GLY A 79 -5.36 0.16 -5.29
CA GLY A 79 -6.75 -0.16 -5.59
C GLY A 79 -7.34 -1.24 -4.68
N ILE A 80 -6.59 -2.32 -4.47
CA ILE A 80 -7.02 -3.47 -3.66
C ILE A 80 -7.23 -3.07 -2.21
N VAL A 81 -6.30 -2.32 -1.61
CA VAL A 81 -6.40 -1.94 -0.20
C VAL A 81 -7.65 -1.10 0.07
N LEU A 82 -8.00 -0.18 -0.84
CA LEU A 82 -9.23 0.61 -0.72
C LEU A 82 -10.47 -0.27 -0.83
N PHE A 83 -10.47 -1.21 -1.77
CA PHE A 83 -11.56 -2.17 -1.90
C PHE A 83 -11.76 -2.96 -0.60
N ILE A 84 -10.69 -3.53 -0.04
CA ILE A 84 -10.71 -4.30 1.20
C ILE A 84 -11.24 -3.45 2.36
N SER A 85 -10.72 -2.24 2.55
CA SER A 85 -11.13 -1.35 3.65
C SER A 85 -12.59 -0.92 3.58
N LEU A 86 -13.11 -0.70 2.36
CA LEU A 86 -14.45 -0.13 2.15
C LEU A 86 -15.54 -1.19 1.96
N TRP A 87 -15.19 -2.45 1.70
CA TRP A 87 -16.15 -3.49 1.31
C TRP A 87 -17.34 -3.67 2.26
N SER A 88 -17.09 -3.73 3.58
CA SER A 88 -18.14 -4.04 4.58
C SER A 88 -19.04 -2.85 4.92
N VAL A 89 -18.67 -1.63 4.52
CA VAL A 89 -19.46 -0.40 4.72
C VAL A 89 -19.88 0.22 3.39
N ARG A 90 -19.82 -0.58 2.33
CA ARG A 90 -20.15 -0.16 0.97
C ARG A 90 -21.49 0.59 0.89
N ASP A 91 -22.46 0.20 1.71
CA ASP A 91 -23.82 0.72 1.70
C ASP A 91 -24.00 2.03 2.49
N THR A 92 -23.04 2.40 3.35
CA THR A 92 -23.13 3.58 4.23
C THR A 92 -22.17 4.71 3.83
N ILE A 93 -21.37 4.50 2.79
CA ILE A 93 -20.37 5.48 2.34
C ILE A 93 -20.94 6.43 1.29
N GLN A 94 -20.69 7.72 1.51
CA GLN A 94 -20.75 8.74 0.47
C GLN A 94 -19.34 9.24 0.14
N VAL A 95 -18.99 9.23 -1.15
CA VAL A 95 -17.69 9.70 -1.65
C VAL A 95 -17.89 11.00 -2.42
N ARG A 96 -17.20 12.07 -1.99
CA ARG A 96 -17.21 13.35 -2.70
C ARG A 96 -16.02 13.44 -3.66
N TYR A 97 -16.26 13.12 -4.92
CA TYR A 97 -15.21 13.19 -5.95
C TYR A 97 -14.92 14.65 -6.33
N SER A 98 -13.95 15.26 -5.64
CA SER A 98 -13.39 16.56 -6.03
C SER A 98 -11.90 16.39 -6.29
N LEU A 99 -11.49 16.57 -7.56
CA LEU A 99 -10.09 16.42 -7.96
C LEU A 99 -9.19 17.45 -7.27
N GLY A 100 -9.65 18.69 -7.09
CA GLY A 100 -8.87 19.72 -6.40
C GLY A 100 -8.65 19.43 -4.91
N MET A 101 -9.65 18.87 -4.22
CA MET A 101 -9.47 18.43 -2.83
C MET A 101 -8.58 17.19 -2.74
N LEU A 102 -8.73 16.26 -3.69
CA LEU A 102 -7.91 15.07 -3.79
C LEU A 102 -6.43 15.46 -3.93
N THR A 103 -6.09 16.29 -4.91
CA THR A 103 -4.69 16.67 -5.17
C THR A 103 -4.08 17.42 -4.00
N GLY A 104 -4.76 18.44 -3.45
CA GLY A 104 -4.20 19.25 -2.36
C GLY A 104 -3.95 18.45 -1.09
N LYS A 105 -4.94 17.66 -0.64
CA LYS A 105 -4.81 16.87 0.60
C LYS A 105 -3.87 15.67 0.43
N PHE A 106 -3.92 14.99 -0.72
CA PHE A 106 -3.03 13.88 -1.01
C PHE A 106 -1.57 14.35 -1.09
N LEU A 107 -1.34 15.48 -1.77
CA LEU A 107 -0.01 16.09 -1.86
C LEU A 107 0.48 16.50 -0.47
N PHE A 108 -0.37 17.12 0.35
CA PHE A 108 -0.02 17.46 1.74
C PHE A 108 0.40 16.23 2.54
N CYS A 109 -0.40 15.15 2.54
CA CYS A 109 -0.05 13.91 3.25
C CYS A 109 1.27 13.32 2.73
N THR A 110 1.45 13.30 1.40
CA THR A 110 2.66 12.79 0.75
C THR A 110 3.90 13.59 1.11
N LEU A 111 3.82 14.93 1.03
CA LEU A 111 4.93 15.81 1.38
C LEU A 111 5.27 15.71 2.88
N LEU A 112 4.27 15.63 3.75
CA LEU A 112 4.48 15.47 5.19
C LEU A 112 5.21 14.15 5.48
N SER A 113 4.79 13.04 4.87
CA SER A 113 5.49 11.76 4.99
C SER A 113 6.90 11.82 4.43
N ALA A 114 7.10 12.45 3.27
CA ALA A 114 8.43 12.60 2.66
C ALA A 114 9.38 13.42 3.54
N VAL A 115 8.91 14.53 4.11
CA VAL A 115 9.68 15.37 5.04
C VAL A 115 10.04 14.58 6.30
N LEU A 116 9.09 13.83 6.87
CA LEU A 116 9.35 13.01 8.04
C LEU A 116 10.37 11.91 7.74
N CYS A 117 10.24 11.21 6.60
CA CYS A 117 11.24 10.24 6.16
C CYS A 117 12.61 10.88 5.96
N TYR A 118 12.68 12.07 5.36
CA TYR A 118 13.93 12.79 5.15
C TYR A 118 14.61 13.17 6.48
N VAL A 119 13.86 13.70 7.46
CA VAL A 119 14.40 14.04 8.78
C VAL A 119 14.93 12.80 9.50
N LEU A 120 14.19 11.69 9.51
CA LEU A 120 14.65 10.43 10.10
C LEU A 120 15.87 9.87 9.37
N ARG A 121 15.92 10.05 8.05
CA ARG A 121 17.06 9.63 7.24
C ARG A 121 18.33 10.42 7.61
N MET A 122 18.20 11.72 7.85
CA MET A 122 19.31 12.55 8.34
C MET A 122 19.82 12.11 9.72
N ALA A 123 18.97 11.46 10.53
CA ALA A 123 19.37 10.84 11.80
C ALA A 123 20.03 9.45 11.62
N GLY A 124 20.32 9.03 10.38
CA GLY A 124 21.02 7.77 10.08
C GLY A 124 20.12 6.53 10.08
N MET A 125 18.79 6.68 10.08
CA MET A 125 17.88 5.54 10.06
C MET A 125 17.80 4.89 8.66
N PRO A 126 17.66 3.55 8.58
CA PRO A 126 17.38 2.86 7.32
C PRO A 126 16.06 3.32 6.68
N VAL A 127 15.99 3.31 5.36
CA VAL A 127 14.83 3.82 4.59
C VAL A 127 13.50 3.14 4.97
N MET A 128 13.51 1.82 5.21
CA MET A 128 12.29 1.10 5.60
C MET A 128 11.80 1.51 6.99
N THR A 129 12.70 1.68 7.96
CA THR A 129 12.37 2.20 9.30
C THR A 129 11.77 3.61 9.20
N CYS A 130 12.34 4.48 8.37
CA CYS A 130 11.82 5.82 8.12
C CYS A 130 10.39 5.77 7.57
N CYS A 131 10.13 4.87 6.62
CA CYS A 131 8.82 4.67 6.01
C CYS A 131 7.78 4.17 7.02
N LEU A 132 8.12 3.13 7.80
CA LEU A 132 7.22 2.58 8.82
C LEU A 132 6.86 3.61 9.88
N PHE A 133 7.83 4.41 10.33
CA PHE A 133 7.58 5.48 11.30
C PHE A 133 6.73 6.60 10.70
N ALA A 134 6.97 6.99 9.45
CA ALA A 134 6.15 8.00 8.78
C ALA A 134 4.70 7.54 8.59
N MET A 135 4.48 6.27 8.24
CA MET A 135 3.16 5.66 8.20
C MET A 135 2.50 5.69 9.57
N LEU A 136 3.20 5.29 10.63
CA LEU A 136 2.68 5.30 11.99
C LEU A 136 2.22 6.70 12.42
N VAL A 137 3.09 7.70 12.29
CA VAL A 137 2.77 9.10 12.68
C VAL A 137 1.58 9.62 11.87
N LEU A 138 1.62 9.49 10.54
CA LEU A 138 0.53 9.98 9.69
C LEU A 138 -0.79 9.25 9.99
N GLY A 139 -0.74 7.93 10.17
CA GLY A 139 -1.89 7.12 10.56
C GLY A 139 -2.52 7.60 11.85
N MET A 140 -1.70 7.82 12.89
CA MET A 140 -2.17 8.31 14.19
C MET A 140 -2.80 9.70 14.08
N VAL A 141 -2.20 10.63 13.33
CA VAL A 141 -2.76 11.97 13.10
C VAL A 141 -4.12 11.88 12.40
N LEU A 142 -4.25 11.05 11.36
CA LEU A 142 -5.51 10.90 10.62
C LEU A 142 -6.61 10.22 11.47
N LEU A 143 -6.25 9.22 12.29
CA LEU A 143 -7.18 8.56 13.21
C LEU A 143 -7.61 9.47 14.37
N ALA A 144 -6.72 10.32 14.86
CA ALA A 144 -7.04 11.33 15.86
C ALA A 144 -8.01 12.39 15.30
N LYS A 145 -7.84 12.76 14.01
CA LYS A 145 -8.70 13.73 13.33
C LYS A 145 -10.12 13.23 13.09
N ASN A 146 -10.30 11.94 12.82
CA ASN A 146 -11.62 11.36 12.61
C ASN A 146 -11.73 9.93 13.16
N ARG A 147 -12.44 9.77 14.28
CA ARG A 147 -12.65 8.46 14.91
C ARG A 147 -13.43 7.47 14.03
N CYS A 148 -14.20 7.94 13.05
CA CYS A 148 -14.89 7.05 12.11
C CYS A 148 -13.92 6.30 11.20
N TYR A 149 -12.63 6.67 11.16
CA TYR A 149 -11.61 6.03 10.34
C TYR A 149 -11.04 4.73 10.90
N TRP A 150 -11.26 4.44 12.19
CA TRP A 150 -10.72 3.24 12.84
C TRP A 150 -11.09 1.93 12.15
N PRO A 151 -12.37 1.67 11.79
CA PRO A 151 -12.74 0.44 11.09
C PRO A 151 -12.04 0.29 9.73
N PHE A 152 -11.72 1.38 9.05
CA PHE A 152 -11.04 1.37 7.73
C PHE A 152 -9.59 0.96 7.86
N ALA A 153 -8.92 1.56 8.84
CA ALA A 153 -7.52 1.25 9.14
C ALA A 153 -7.39 -0.21 9.56
N ILE A 154 -8.19 -0.69 10.51
CA ILE A 154 -8.09 -2.07 11.00
C ILE A 154 -8.36 -3.09 9.88
N ARG A 155 -9.43 -2.89 9.09
CA ARG A 155 -9.78 -3.80 8.00
C ARG A 155 -8.74 -3.79 6.88
N GLY A 156 -8.26 -2.61 6.52
CA GLY A 156 -7.21 -2.46 5.53
C GLY A 156 -5.92 -3.13 5.99
N ALA A 157 -5.50 -2.88 7.23
CA ALA A 157 -4.31 -3.47 7.83
C ALA A 157 -4.36 -4.99 7.82
N LEU A 158 -5.42 -5.58 8.38
CA LEU A 158 -5.55 -7.04 8.48
C LEU A 158 -5.77 -7.69 7.11
N GLY A 159 -6.69 -7.16 6.31
CA GLY A 159 -7.06 -7.76 5.03
C GLY A 159 -5.95 -7.65 4.00
N PHE A 160 -5.27 -6.50 3.91
CA PHE A 160 -4.14 -6.33 3.00
C PHE A 160 -2.92 -7.13 3.46
N THR A 161 -2.60 -7.16 4.76
CA THR A 161 -1.50 -8.00 5.27
C THR A 161 -1.75 -9.47 4.94
N MET A 162 -2.97 -9.98 5.18
CA MET A 162 -3.31 -11.36 4.87
C MET A 162 -3.14 -11.67 3.38
N LEU A 163 -3.67 -10.82 2.50
CA LEU A 163 -3.51 -10.98 1.05
C LEU A 163 -2.04 -10.93 0.64
N TYR A 164 -1.30 -9.95 1.16
CA TYR A 164 0.10 -9.73 0.80
C TYR A 164 0.96 -10.92 1.21
N VAL A 165 0.81 -11.40 2.44
CA VAL A 165 1.50 -12.59 2.95
C VAL A 165 1.15 -13.84 2.15
N LEU A 166 -0.10 -13.98 1.72
CA LEU A 166 -0.51 -15.09 0.87
C LEU A 166 0.18 -15.02 -0.50
N VAL A 167 0.21 -13.84 -1.13
CA VAL A 167 0.86 -13.65 -2.44
C VAL A 167 2.38 -13.85 -2.34
N THR A 168 3.04 -13.20 -1.38
CA THR A 168 4.50 -13.36 -1.20
C THR A 168 4.87 -14.78 -0.79
N GLY A 169 4.07 -15.43 0.07
CA GLY A 169 4.24 -16.83 0.43
C GLY A 169 4.16 -17.76 -0.79
N MET A 170 3.16 -17.58 -1.67
CA MET A 170 3.07 -18.33 -2.92
C MET A 170 4.27 -18.08 -3.85
N LEU A 171 4.77 -16.85 -3.92
CA LEU A 171 5.98 -16.54 -4.68
C LEU A 171 7.21 -17.24 -4.09
N SER A 172 7.37 -17.26 -2.77
CA SER A 172 8.50 -17.96 -2.13
C SER A 172 8.49 -19.46 -2.38
N LEU A 173 7.32 -20.10 -2.44
CA LEU A 173 7.21 -21.51 -2.80
C LEU A 173 7.62 -21.76 -4.26
N LYS A 174 7.29 -20.84 -5.17
CA LYS A 174 7.61 -20.96 -6.60
C LYS A 174 9.05 -20.55 -6.94
N PHE A 175 9.61 -19.60 -6.20
CA PHE A 175 10.91 -18.99 -6.46
C PHE A 175 11.79 -19.13 -5.21
N PRO A 176 12.55 -20.23 -5.08
CA PRO A 176 13.29 -20.52 -3.86
C PRO A 176 14.27 -19.44 -3.42
N LEU A 177 14.84 -18.67 -4.36
CA LEU A 177 15.79 -17.58 -4.07
C LEU A 177 15.12 -16.21 -3.85
N PHE A 178 13.78 -16.13 -3.84
CA PHE A 178 13.06 -14.86 -3.69
C PHE A 178 13.43 -14.16 -2.37
N HIS A 179 13.57 -14.91 -1.28
CA HIS A 179 13.93 -14.41 0.06
C HIS A 179 15.33 -13.76 0.16
N ASN A 180 16.16 -13.87 -0.88
CA ASN A 180 17.48 -13.24 -0.96
C ASN A 180 17.44 -11.81 -1.51
N GLN A 181 16.29 -11.34 -1.96
CA GLN A 181 16.15 -9.98 -2.50
C GLN A 181 16.18 -8.91 -1.41
N TRP A 182 15.99 -9.26 -0.14
CA TRP A 182 16.03 -8.30 0.97
C TRP A 182 17.45 -8.05 1.46
N THR A 183 17.82 -6.78 1.59
CA THR A 183 19.12 -6.35 2.11
C THR A 183 19.10 -6.36 3.64
N MET A 184 19.30 -7.54 4.24
CA MET A 184 19.18 -7.75 5.70
C MET A 184 20.03 -6.82 6.56
N LYS A 185 21.16 -6.32 6.03
CA LYS A 185 22.04 -5.37 6.74
C LYS A 185 21.32 -4.08 7.15
N ASN A 186 20.32 -3.67 6.38
CA ASN A 186 19.58 -2.42 6.59
C ASN A 186 18.20 -2.65 7.25
N LEU A 187 17.98 -3.86 7.79
CA LEU A 187 16.78 -4.28 8.49
C LEU A 187 17.12 -4.62 9.95
N TRP A 188 16.09 -4.81 10.77
CA TRP A 188 16.19 -5.14 12.19
C TRP A 188 16.70 -6.56 12.44
N GLY A 189 16.90 -7.36 11.39
CA GLY A 189 17.56 -8.67 11.46
C GLY A 189 16.63 -9.84 11.78
N TYR A 190 15.37 -9.59 12.14
CA TYR A 190 14.40 -10.66 12.43
C TYR A 190 13.69 -11.14 11.17
N ARG A 191 13.46 -12.46 11.08
CA ARG A 191 12.65 -13.08 10.02
C ARG A 191 11.47 -13.84 10.60
N PHE A 192 10.36 -13.81 9.89
CA PHE A 192 9.19 -14.67 10.10
C PHE A 192 8.83 -15.31 8.76
N LEU A 193 8.59 -16.64 8.74
CA LEU A 193 8.34 -17.42 7.50
C LEU A 193 9.29 -17.07 6.34
N SER A 194 10.58 -16.90 6.65
CA SER A 194 11.66 -16.52 5.71
C SER A 194 11.65 -15.09 5.18
N PHE A 195 10.68 -14.24 5.55
CA PHE A 195 10.66 -12.82 5.20
C PHE A 195 11.07 -11.94 6.38
N PRO A 196 11.64 -10.74 6.13
CA PRO A 196 11.89 -9.78 7.21
C PRO A 196 10.59 -9.35 7.90
N VAL A 197 10.64 -9.09 9.20
CA VAL A 197 9.46 -8.64 9.97
C VAL A 197 8.87 -7.34 9.39
N GLU A 198 9.72 -6.50 8.83
CA GLU A 198 9.38 -5.22 8.20
C GLU A 198 8.45 -5.37 7.00
N GLU A 199 8.48 -6.50 6.28
CA GLU A 199 7.53 -6.75 5.18
C GLU A 199 6.10 -6.86 5.70
N TYR A 200 5.92 -7.53 6.83
CA TYR A 200 4.61 -7.65 7.49
C TYR A 200 4.16 -6.31 8.05
N LEU A 201 5.07 -5.55 8.66
CA LEU A 201 4.77 -4.22 9.20
C LEU A 201 4.48 -3.22 8.08
N TRP A 202 5.16 -3.31 6.95
CA TRP A 202 4.90 -2.48 5.79
C TRP A 202 3.52 -2.79 5.21
N ALA A 203 3.18 -4.07 5.03
CA ALA A 203 1.86 -4.46 4.58
C ALA A 203 0.78 -4.00 5.56
N PHE A 204 0.99 -4.16 6.86
CA PHE A 204 0.08 -3.70 7.90
C PHE A 204 -0.08 -2.18 7.88
N GLY A 205 1.03 -1.45 7.83
CA GLY A 205 1.06 0.01 7.82
C GLY A 205 0.45 0.61 6.55
N PHE A 206 0.82 0.10 5.37
CA PHE A 206 0.22 0.50 4.10
C PHE A 206 -1.28 0.19 4.08
N GLY A 207 -1.64 -1.02 4.51
CA GLY A 207 -3.01 -1.48 4.71
C GLY A 207 -3.83 -0.55 5.60
N ALA A 208 -3.24 -0.09 6.70
CA ALA A 208 -3.89 0.81 7.64
C ALA A 208 -4.02 2.23 7.09
N VAL A 209 -2.93 2.80 6.58
CA VAL A 209 -2.76 4.25 6.43
C VAL A 209 -3.17 4.73 5.04
N PHE A 210 -2.88 3.99 3.98
CA PHE A 210 -3.23 4.43 2.62
C PHE A 210 -4.74 4.67 2.46
N PRO A 211 -5.64 3.80 2.98
CA PRO A 211 -7.07 4.08 3.00
C PRO A 211 -7.45 5.36 3.75
N LEU A 212 -6.73 5.73 4.80
CA LEU A 212 -6.98 6.96 5.55
C LEU A 212 -6.61 8.20 4.75
N ILE A 213 -5.45 8.17 4.08
CA ILE A 213 -5.01 9.24 3.19
C ILE A 213 -6.07 9.46 2.11
N MET A 214 -6.53 8.37 1.48
CA MET A 214 -7.54 8.45 0.44
C MET A 214 -8.90 8.89 0.97
N ALA A 215 -9.34 8.40 2.14
CA ALA A 215 -10.59 8.83 2.76
C ALA A 215 -10.57 10.33 3.11
N PHE A 216 -9.46 10.80 3.68
CA PHE A 216 -9.25 12.22 3.98
C PHE A 216 -9.25 13.08 2.71
N SER A 217 -8.57 12.61 1.66
CA SER A 217 -8.39 13.34 0.41
C SER A 217 -9.66 13.38 -0.44
N LEU A 218 -10.41 12.28 -0.50
CA LEU A 218 -11.70 12.16 -1.19
C LEU A 218 -12.89 12.65 -0.35
N GLY A 219 -12.65 13.14 0.87
CA GLY A 219 -13.71 13.59 1.77
C GLY A 219 -14.78 12.52 1.99
N ILE A 220 -14.36 11.27 2.20
CA ILE A 220 -15.28 10.16 2.45
C ILE A 220 -16.01 10.42 3.77
N THR A 221 -17.33 10.44 3.70
CA THR A 221 -18.21 10.61 4.86
C THR A 221 -19.09 9.38 5.03
N PHE A 222 -19.33 9.00 6.28
CA PHE A 222 -20.25 7.92 6.63
C PHE A 222 -21.63 8.51 6.89
N THR A 223 -22.63 8.01 6.18
CA THR A 223 -24.01 8.24 6.58
C THR A 223 -24.24 7.39 7.82
N ILE A 224 -24.42 8.05 8.97
CA ILE A 224 -25.00 7.37 10.13
C ILE A 224 -26.40 6.96 9.66
N ARG A 225 -26.63 5.65 9.54
CA ARG A 225 -27.99 5.15 9.42
C ARG A 225 -28.63 5.49 10.76
N ASN A 226 -29.35 6.62 10.81
CA ASN A 226 -30.31 6.82 11.88
C ASN A 226 -31.32 5.69 11.67
N ASP A 227 -31.15 4.61 12.42
CA ASP A 227 -32.26 3.72 12.72
C ASP A 227 -33.22 4.57 13.57
N ALA A 228 -33.98 5.39 12.86
CA ALA A 228 -35.15 6.03 13.39
C ALA A 228 -36.07 4.89 13.82
N ARG A 229 -36.29 4.83 15.13
CA ARG A 229 -37.48 4.26 15.75
C ARG A 229 -38.63 4.13 14.74
N GLN A 230 -38.97 2.90 14.38
CA GLN A 230 -40.32 2.47 14.07
C GLN A 230 -40.46 1.03 14.58
#